data_AF-A0A136MHM3-F1
#
_entry.id   AF-A0A136MHM3-F1
#
_cell.length_a   1.000
_cell.length_b   1.000
_cell.length_c   1.000
_cell.angle_alpha   90.00
_cell.angle_beta   90.00
_cell.angle_gamma   90.00
#
_symmetry.space_group_name_H-M   'P 1'
#
loop_
_entity.id
_entity.type
_entity.pdbx_description
1 polymer ?
#
loop_
_entity_poly.entity_id
_entity_poly.type
_entity_poly.pdbx_seq_one_letter_code
_entity_poly.pdbx_strand_id
1 'polypeptide(L)'
;MSKKTLATVWLDGCSGCHMSFLDLDERLVGILDKADLVYSPLVDIKKFPDMVDIALIEGAVSSNEDQEKVRNIRRHTRCLVSLGDCAVNSNVPGMRNYFKVEELFNRGYFENATRNPRVPDVGLPQLLKRACPVHEVVQVDFFIPGCPPSADAIHFVLNELLDDRIPDISQLTRFGA
;
A
#
# COMPACT_ATOMS: atom_id res chain seq x y z
N MET A 1 -12.96 21.21 -16.00
CA MET A 1 -11.66 21.05 -15.30
C MET A 1 -11.09 19.70 -15.67
N SER A 2 -9.77 19.54 -15.76
CA SER A 2 -9.20 18.19 -15.95
C SER A 2 -9.44 17.36 -14.71
N LYS A 3 -9.69 16.06 -14.88
CA LYS A 3 -9.78 15.11 -13.76
C LYS A 3 -8.44 15.07 -13.01
N LYS A 4 -8.49 14.83 -11.70
CA LYS A 4 -7.26 14.59 -10.91
C LYS A 4 -6.69 13.22 -11.26
N THR A 5 -5.39 13.05 -11.16
CA THR A 5 -4.73 11.76 -11.36
C THR A 5 -4.70 10.96 -10.06
N LEU A 6 -5.17 9.71 -10.12
CA LEU A 6 -5.20 8.76 -9.01
C LEU A 6 -4.28 7.59 -9.32
N ALA A 7 -3.46 7.18 -8.35
CA ALA A 7 -2.70 5.94 -8.39
C ALA A 7 -2.99 5.07 -7.17
N THR A 8 -2.87 3.75 -7.33
CA THR A 8 -2.86 2.80 -6.22
C THR A 8 -1.68 1.85 -6.36
N VAL A 9 -1.12 1.37 -5.24
CA VAL A 9 0.12 0.57 -5.25
C VAL A 9 0.08 -0.52 -4.19
N TRP A 10 0.66 -1.69 -4.53
CA TRP A 10 0.97 -2.77 -3.61
C TRP A 10 2.45 -2.77 -3.21
N LEU A 11 2.71 -2.82 -1.91
CA LEU A 11 3.98 -3.24 -1.31
C LEU A 11 3.80 -4.65 -0.70
N ASP A 12 4.33 -4.91 0.50
CA ASP A 12 4.11 -6.14 1.24
C ASP A 12 2.74 -6.15 1.93
N GLY A 13 1.69 -6.40 1.14
CA GLY A 13 0.30 -6.45 1.54
C GLY A 13 -0.40 -7.72 1.05
N CYS A 14 -1.66 -7.90 1.45
CA CYS A 14 -2.47 -9.05 1.07
C CYS A 14 -3.45 -8.79 -0.09
N SER A 15 -3.37 -7.63 -0.76
CA SER A 15 -4.37 -7.09 -1.71
C SER A 15 -5.75 -6.73 -1.11
N GLY A 16 -5.97 -7.02 0.18
CA GLY A 16 -7.25 -6.81 0.84
C GLY A 16 -7.72 -5.36 0.86
N CYS A 17 -6.82 -4.37 0.92
CA CYS A 17 -7.24 -2.96 0.91
C CYS A 17 -7.67 -2.54 -0.50
N HIS A 18 -7.07 -3.10 -1.54
CA HIS A 18 -7.56 -2.94 -2.91
C HIS A 18 -8.87 -3.67 -3.15
N MET A 19 -9.12 -4.82 -2.52
CA MET A 19 -10.43 -5.46 -2.57
C MET A 19 -11.48 -4.57 -1.91
N SER A 20 -11.21 -3.99 -0.75
CA SER A 20 -12.15 -3.04 -0.14
C SER A 20 -12.32 -1.74 -0.93
N PHE A 21 -11.30 -1.31 -1.69
CA PHE A 21 -11.45 -0.24 -2.67
C PHE A 21 -12.39 -0.65 -3.83
N LEU A 22 -12.39 -1.92 -4.24
CA LEU A 22 -13.33 -2.45 -5.23
C LEU A 22 -14.74 -2.66 -4.66
N ASP A 23 -14.88 -2.91 -3.35
CA ASP A 23 -16.15 -2.91 -2.61
C ASP A 23 -16.81 -1.51 -2.51
N LEU A 24 -16.26 -0.50 -3.19
CA LEU A 24 -17.01 0.73 -3.47
C LEU A 24 -18.21 0.45 -4.41
N ASP A 25 -18.18 -0.66 -5.15
CA ASP A 25 -19.21 -1.09 -6.09
C ASP A 25 -19.55 0.01 -7.10
N GLU A 26 -20.82 0.38 -7.27
CA GLU A 26 -21.25 1.41 -8.21
C GLU A 26 -20.66 2.80 -7.90
N ARG A 27 -20.24 3.06 -6.65
CA ARG A 27 -19.63 4.34 -6.26
C ARG A 27 -18.27 4.55 -6.91
N LEU A 28 -17.62 3.46 -7.35
CA LEU A 28 -16.36 3.55 -8.10
C LEU A 28 -16.55 4.33 -9.40
N VAL A 29 -17.72 4.24 -10.05
CA VAL A 29 -18.04 5.03 -11.25
C VAL A 29 -17.95 6.52 -10.95
N GLY A 30 -18.51 6.96 -9.82
CA GLY A 30 -18.45 8.36 -9.38
C GLY A 30 -17.03 8.85 -9.06
N ILE A 31 -16.16 7.96 -8.55
CA ILE A 31 -14.74 8.26 -8.38
C ILE A 31 -14.06 8.45 -9.74
N LEU A 32 -14.32 7.56 -10.70
CA LEU A 32 -13.74 7.61 -12.04
C LEU A 32 -14.26 8.80 -12.88
N ASP A 33 -15.41 9.37 -12.53
CA ASP A 33 -15.89 10.63 -13.12
C ASP A 33 -15.09 11.85 -12.66
N LYS A 34 -14.46 11.77 -11.48
CA LYS A 34 -13.64 12.85 -10.89
C LYS A 34 -12.13 12.64 -11.09
N ALA A 35 -11.69 11.40 -11.28
CA ALA A 35 -10.28 11.02 -11.30
C ALA A 35 -9.92 10.07 -12.45
N ASP A 36 -8.71 10.22 -12.98
CA ASP A 36 -8.10 9.28 -13.93
C ASP A 36 -7.18 8.31 -13.17
N LEU A 37 -7.46 7.01 -13.25
CA LEU A 37 -6.61 5.97 -12.65
C LEU A 37 -5.38 5.73 -13.55
N VAL A 38 -4.26 6.37 -13.20
CA VAL A 38 -3.06 6.41 -14.05
C VAL A 38 -2.03 5.34 -13.72
N TYR A 39 -2.12 4.70 -12.56
CA TYR A 39 -1.26 3.59 -12.15
C TYR A 39 -1.96 2.75 -11.10
N SER A 40 -2.02 1.43 -11.29
CA SER A 40 -2.61 0.50 -10.33
C SER A 40 -2.20 -0.92 -10.67
N PRO A 41 -2.09 -1.84 -9.69
CA PRO A 41 -2.09 -3.27 -9.97
C PRO A 41 -3.29 -3.75 -10.79
N LEU A 42 -4.36 -2.96 -10.84
CA LEU A 42 -5.60 -3.23 -11.58
C LEU A 42 -5.57 -2.74 -13.04
N VAL A 43 -4.52 -2.02 -13.47
CA VAL A 43 -4.36 -1.52 -14.85
C VAL A 43 -2.97 -1.86 -15.39
N ASP A 44 -2.77 -1.74 -16.70
CA ASP A 44 -1.55 -2.25 -17.35
C ASP A 44 -0.36 -1.26 -17.36
N ILE A 45 -0.48 -0.10 -16.71
CA ILE A 45 0.58 0.91 -16.67
C ILE A 45 1.73 0.45 -15.78
N LYS A 46 2.91 0.24 -16.39
CA LYS A 46 4.11 -0.30 -15.70
C LYS A 46 5.04 0.74 -15.10
N LYS A 47 4.94 2.00 -15.52
CA LYS A 47 5.78 3.10 -15.04
C LYS A 47 4.93 4.07 -14.23
N PHE A 48 5.38 4.38 -13.02
CA PHE A 48 4.70 5.37 -12.19
C PHE A 48 4.81 6.76 -12.86
N PRO A 49 3.69 7.44 -13.16
CA PRO A 49 3.70 8.76 -13.80
C PRO A 49 4.33 9.85 -12.92
N ASP A 50 4.76 10.94 -13.54
CA ASP A 50 5.25 12.10 -12.78
C ASP A 50 4.08 12.94 -12.22
N MET A 51 4.27 13.48 -11.02
CA MET A 51 3.36 14.39 -10.33
C MET A 51 1.89 13.93 -10.27
N VAL A 52 1.66 12.67 -9.87
CA VAL A 52 0.32 12.14 -9.56
C VAL A 52 -0.31 12.93 -8.41
N ASP A 53 -1.59 13.28 -8.53
CA ASP A 53 -2.27 14.12 -7.53
C ASP A 53 -2.49 13.37 -6.22
N ILE A 54 -3.00 12.14 -6.30
CA ILE A 54 -3.28 11.29 -5.13
C ILE A 54 -2.74 9.89 -5.40
N ALA A 55 -1.94 9.33 -4.48
CA ALA A 55 -1.53 7.93 -4.51
C ALA A 55 -1.90 7.21 -3.21
N LEU A 56 -2.65 6.11 -3.34
CA LEU A 56 -2.95 5.18 -2.25
C LEU A 56 -1.91 4.06 -2.24
N ILE A 57 -1.23 3.85 -1.10
CA ILE A 57 -0.27 2.75 -0.94
C ILE A 57 -0.77 1.80 0.13
N GLU A 58 -0.98 0.53 -0.23
CA GLU A 58 -1.14 -0.54 0.75
C GLU A 58 0.16 -1.34 0.94
N GLY A 59 0.23 -2.04 2.06
CA GLY A 59 1.34 -2.95 2.37
C GLY A 59 2.48 -2.29 3.13
N ALA A 60 3.24 -3.11 3.84
CA ALA A 60 4.44 -2.71 4.55
C ALA A 60 5.63 -2.56 3.60
N VAL A 61 6.69 -1.87 4.04
CA VAL A 61 7.98 -1.86 3.35
C VAL A 61 8.82 -3.01 3.90
N SER A 62 8.98 -4.08 3.13
CA SER A 62 9.65 -5.32 3.59
C SER A 62 10.90 -5.69 2.82
N SER A 63 11.12 -5.13 1.64
CA SER A 63 12.27 -5.41 0.78
C SER A 63 12.99 -4.13 0.31
N ASN A 64 14.18 -4.30 -0.25
CA ASN A 64 14.89 -3.19 -0.90
C ASN A 64 14.10 -2.63 -2.10
N GLU A 65 13.41 -3.48 -2.87
CA GLU A 65 12.55 -3.03 -3.97
C GLU A 65 11.35 -2.22 -3.45
N ASP A 66 10.69 -2.65 -2.36
CA ASP A 66 9.61 -1.87 -1.76
C ASP A 66 10.12 -0.49 -1.32
N GLN A 67 11.31 -0.44 -0.72
CA GLN A 67 11.94 0.79 -0.27
C GLN A 67 12.26 1.74 -1.43
N GLU A 68 12.74 1.21 -2.56
CA GLU A 68 12.98 1.98 -3.77
C GLU A 68 11.68 2.45 -4.41
N LYS A 69 10.69 1.56 -4.51
CA LYS A 69 9.37 1.82 -5.08
C LYS A 69 8.64 2.93 -4.33
N VAL A 70 8.59 2.86 -3.00
CA VAL A 70 7.90 3.86 -2.17
C VAL A 70 8.58 5.23 -2.21
N ARG A 71 9.92 5.27 -2.27
CA ARG A 71 10.68 6.51 -2.47
C ARG A 71 10.42 7.11 -3.85
N ASN A 72 10.34 6.27 -4.89
CA ASN A 72 10.00 6.72 -6.23
C ASN A 72 8.60 7.33 -6.26
N ILE A 73 7.60 6.63 -5.70
CA ILE A 73 6.21 7.10 -5.66
C ILE A 73 6.12 8.44 -4.94
N ARG A 74 6.74 8.58 -3.75
CA ARG A 74 6.72 9.83 -2.99
C ARG A 74 7.25 11.01 -3.79
N ARG A 75 8.36 10.84 -4.52
CA ARG A 75 8.97 11.92 -5.32
C ARG A 75 8.07 12.39 -6.46
N HIS A 76 7.19 11.53 -6.95
CA HIS A 76 6.32 11.78 -8.10
C HIS A 76 4.84 11.89 -7.70
N THR A 77 4.56 12.17 -6.43
CA THR A 77 3.19 12.26 -5.89
C THR A 77 3.01 13.56 -5.10
N ARG A 78 1.88 14.24 -5.28
CA ARG A 78 1.49 15.41 -4.48
C ARG A 78 0.93 15.01 -3.12
N CYS A 79 -0.09 14.14 -3.10
CA CYS A 79 -0.71 13.61 -1.88
C CYS A 79 -0.53 12.09 -1.78
N LEU A 80 0.23 11.64 -0.79
CA LEU A 80 0.47 10.23 -0.51
C LEU A 80 -0.33 9.76 0.69
N VAL A 81 -1.10 8.69 0.51
CA VAL A 81 -1.98 8.12 1.53
C VAL A 81 -1.58 6.69 1.85
N SER A 82 -1.32 6.39 3.12
CA SER A 82 -1.20 5.01 3.59
C SER A 82 -2.58 4.38 3.74
N LEU A 83 -2.84 3.33 2.96
CA LEU A 83 -4.09 2.59 2.93
C LEU A 83 -3.93 1.27 3.68
N GLY A 84 -4.56 1.18 4.84
CA GLY A 84 -4.63 -0.03 5.67
C GLY A 84 -3.47 -0.25 6.63
N ASP A 85 -3.70 -1.11 7.61
CA ASP A 85 -2.82 -1.28 8.77
C ASP A 85 -1.42 -1.77 8.39
N CYS A 86 -1.26 -2.56 7.31
CA CYS A 86 0.07 -2.92 6.83
C CYS A 86 0.91 -1.68 6.44
N ALA A 87 0.31 -0.70 5.75
CA ALA A 87 1.02 0.53 5.38
C ALA A 87 1.19 1.49 6.58
N VAL A 88 0.21 1.51 7.48
CA VAL A 88 0.19 2.40 8.65
C VAL A 88 1.14 1.93 9.75
N ASN A 89 1.23 0.62 10.03
CA ASN A 89 1.97 0.07 11.19
C ASN A 89 2.67 -1.28 10.93
N SER A 90 2.78 -1.73 9.69
CA SER A 90 3.32 -3.05 9.27
C SER A 90 2.44 -4.25 9.56
N ASN A 91 1.53 -4.18 10.54
CA ASN A 91 0.58 -5.23 10.93
C ASN A 91 1.11 -6.68 10.81
N VAL A 92 0.44 -7.53 10.02
CA VAL A 92 0.78 -8.95 9.84
C VAL A 92 2.20 -9.15 9.28
N PRO A 93 2.63 -8.46 8.20
CA PRO A 93 4.05 -8.47 7.79
C PRO A 93 5.03 -8.15 8.92
N GLY A 94 4.66 -7.22 9.81
CA GLY A 94 5.45 -6.83 10.98
C GLY A 94 5.66 -7.94 12.01
N MET A 95 4.84 -8.99 12.03
CA MET A 95 5.00 -10.11 12.96
C MET A 95 6.32 -10.86 12.78
N ARG A 96 6.95 -10.79 11.60
CA ARG A 96 8.26 -11.41 11.35
C ARG A 96 9.41 -10.69 12.06
N ASN A 97 9.20 -9.46 12.55
CA ASN A 97 10.27 -8.59 13.07
C ASN A 97 10.93 -9.09 14.35
N TYR A 98 10.34 -10.09 15.02
CA TYR A 98 10.94 -10.77 16.18
C TYR A 98 12.01 -11.80 15.80
N PHE A 99 12.12 -12.14 14.52
CA PHE A 99 13.01 -13.17 13.99
C PHE A 99 14.04 -12.55 13.05
N LYS A 100 15.21 -13.20 12.95
CA LYS A 100 16.19 -12.83 11.93
C LYS A 100 15.72 -13.30 10.56
N VAL A 101 16.05 -12.55 9.51
CA VAL A 101 15.71 -12.91 8.12
C VAL A 101 16.19 -14.32 7.76
N GLU A 102 17.37 -14.71 8.24
CA GLU A 102 17.93 -16.06 8.06
C GLU A 102 17.04 -17.17 8.66
N GLU A 103 16.43 -16.92 9.83
CA GLU A 103 15.52 -17.86 10.50
C GLU A 103 14.23 -18.04 9.69
N LEU A 104 13.73 -16.95 9.08
CA LEU A 104 12.57 -17.00 8.20
C LEU A 104 12.85 -17.87 6.96
N PHE A 105 14.02 -17.68 6.33
CA PHE A 105 14.43 -18.50 5.20
C PHE A 105 14.67 -19.96 5.59
N ASN A 106 15.30 -20.21 6.74
CA ASN A 106 15.49 -21.57 7.26
C ASN A 106 14.14 -22.27 7.44
N ARG A 107 13.18 -21.58 8.06
CA ARG A 107 11.84 -22.12 8.28
C ARG A 107 11.09 -22.38 6.98
N GLY A 108 11.09 -21.42 6.05
CA GLY A 108 10.31 -21.50 4.82
C GLY A 108 10.90 -22.41 3.74
N TYR A 109 12.22 -22.42 3.59
CA TYR A 109 12.91 -23.01 2.44
C TYR A 109 13.86 -24.16 2.78
N PHE A 110 14.02 -24.51 4.05
CA PHE A 110 14.76 -25.71 4.46
C PHE A 110 13.88 -26.65 5.29
N GLU A 111 13.39 -26.19 6.46
CA GLU A 111 12.63 -27.05 7.38
C GLU A 111 11.30 -27.52 6.80
N ASN A 112 10.57 -26.62 6.13
CA ASN A 112 9.27 -26.93 5.52
C ASN A 112 9.37 -27.27 4.02
N ALA A 113 10.58 -27.34 3.46
CA ALA A 113 10.75 -27.61 2.04
C ALA A 113 10.55 -29.10 1.73
N THR A 114 9.53 -29.41 0.94
CA THR A 114 9.33 -30.78 0.43
C THR A 114 10.32 -31.14 -0.67
N ARG A 115 10.83 -30.15 -1.41
CA ARG A 115 11.73 -30.33 -2.56
C ARG A 115 12.71 -29.17 -2.66
N ASN A 116 13.94 -29.47 -3.10
CA ASN A 116 15.00 -28.51 -3.40
C ASN A 116 15.24 -27.47 -2.27
N PRO A 117 15.66 -27.91 -1.07
CA PRO A 117 15.88 -27.01 0.07
C PRO A 117 17.06 -26.08 -0.21
N ARG A 118 16.75 -24.81 -0.48
CA ARG A 118 17.74 -23.75 -0.72
C ARG A 118 17.08 -22.38 -0.59
N VAL A 119 17.86 -21.36 -0.22
CA VAL A 119 17.40 -19.97 -0.29
C VAL A 119 17.22 -19.58 -1.76
N PRO A 120 16.08 -18.98 -2.15
CA PRO A 120 15.94 -18.36 -3.45
C PRO A 120 16.79 -17.07 -3.55
N ASP A 121 17.67 -16.99 -4.53
CA ASP A 121 18.70 -15.95 -4.64
C ASP A 121 18.81 -15.31 -6.04
N VAL A 122 18.14 -15.84 -7.05
CA VAL A 122 18.23 -15.36 -8.44
C VAL A 122 17.04 -14.46 -8.77
N GLY A 123 17.32 -13.19 -9.07
CA GLY A 123 16.32 -12.23 -9.58
C GLY A 123 15.25 -11.82 -8.58
N LEU A 124 15.51 -11.97 -7.28
CA LEU A 124 14.58 -11.64 -6.21
C LEU A 124 15.07 -10.45 -5.38
N PRO A 125 14.15 -9.61 -4.88
CA PRO A 125 14.50 -8.53 -3.98
C PRO A 125 14.97 -9.10 -2.63
N GLN A 126 15.85 -8.35 -1.96
CA GLN A 126 16.36 -8.71 -0.64
C GLN A 126 15.40 -8.20 0.43
N LEU A 127 15.04 -9.08 1.37
CA LEU A 127 14.27 -8.68 2.54
C LEU A 127 15.08 -7.71 3.42
N LEU A 128 14.42 -6.65 3.86
CA LEU A 128 14.91 -5.80 4.92
C LEU A 128 14.93 -6.56 6.25
N LYS A 129 15.79 -6.10 7.17
CA LYS A 129 15.90 -6.64 8.53
C LYS A 129 14.56 -6.70 9.27
N ARG A 130 13.69 -5.71 9.03
CA ARG A 130 12.33 -5.64 9.54
C ARG A 130 11.39 -5.10 8.46
N ALA A 131 10.14 -5.56 8.48
CA ALA A 131 9.04 -4.85 7.82
C ALA A 131 8.75 -3.56 8.60
N CYS A 132 8.59 -2.44 7.92
CA CYS A 132 8.27 -1.17 8.54
C CYS A 132 7.10 -0.46 7.85
N PRO A 133 6.39 0.44 8.54
CA PRO A 133 5.32 1.20 7.92
C PRO A 133 5.88 2.21 6.92
N VAL A 134 5.03 2.64 5.99
CA VAL A 134 5.44 3.53 4.89
C VAL A 134 6.02 4.85 5.40
N HIS A 135 5.44 5.39 6.49
CA HIS A 135 5.84 6.67 7.07
C HIS A 135 7.23 6.66 7.75
N GLU A 136 7.80 5.48 8.02
CA GLU A 136 9.20 5.39 8.46
C GLU A 136 10.20 5.60 7.30
N VAL A 137 9.75 5.46 6.05
CA VAL A 137 10.62 5.52 4.86
C VAL A 137 10.44 6.81 4.08
N VAL A 138 9.21 7.32 4.00
CA VAL A 138 8.84 8.55 3.28
C VAL A 138 7.78 9.34 4.04
N GLN A 139 7.65 10.64 3.77
CA GLN A 139 6.55 11.44 4.31
C GLN A 139 5.20 11.01 3.72
N VAL A 140 4.23 10.74 4.59
CA VAL A 140 2.84 10.40 4.26
C VAL A 140 1.93 11.53 4.70
N ASP A 141 0.95 11.88 3.86
CA ASP A 141 0.05 13.02 4.11
C ASP A 141 -1.20 12.60 4.89
N PHE A 142 -1.76 11.42 4.57
CA PHE A 142 -2.93 10.87 5.26
C PHE A 142 -2.81 9.37 5.52
N PHE A 143 -3.54 8.89 6.52
CA PHE A 143 -3.57 7.50 6.93
C PHE A 143 -5.02 7.02 6.98
N ILE A 144 -5.31 5.87 6.39
CA ILE A 144 -6.61 5.20 6.47
C ILE A 144 -6.42 3.85 7.18
N PRO A 145 -6.57 3.79 8.52
CA PRO A 145 -6.45 2.54 9.29
C PRO A 145 -7.53 1.51 8.96
N GLY A 146 -7.19 0.23 9.20
CA GLY A 146 -8.06 -0.94 9.01
C GLY A 146 -7.37 -2.06 8.23
N CYS A 147 -7.82 -3.31 8.41
CA CYS A 147 -7.21 -4.49 7.76
C CYS A 147 -8.26 -5.42 7.12
N PRO A 148 -8.92 -5.01 6.01
CA PRO A 148 -8.76 -3.72 5.33
C PRO A 148 -9.62 -2.60 5.93
N PRO A 149 -9.33 -1.32 5.63
CA PRO A 149 -10.27 -0.23 5.91
C PRO A 149 -11.60 -0.48 5.21
N SER A 150 -12.71 0.00 5.78
CA SER A 150 -14.02 -0.15 5.14
C SER A 150 -14.13 0.64 3.83
N ALA A 151 -14.93 0.14 2.89
CA ALA A 151 -15.22 0.83 1.62
C ALA A 151 -15.76 2.26 1.86
N ASP A 152 -16.56 2.46 2.91
CA ASP A 152 -17.10 3.77 3.27
C ASP A 152 -16.00 4.75 3.71
N ALA A 153 -15.02 4.30 4.50
CA ALA A 153 -13.88 5.13 4.89
C ALA A 153 -13.03 5.51 3.68
N ILE A 154 -12.75 4.55 2.79
CA ILE A 154 -11.99 4.78 1.56
C ILE A 154 -12.73 5.79 0.66
N HIS A 155 -14.03 5.58 0.44
CA HIS A 155 -14.87 6.43 -0.38
C HIS A 155 -14.95 7.87 0.17
N PHE A 156 -15.11 8.03 1.48
CA PHE A 156 -15.11 9.34 2.12
C PHE A 156 -13.79 10.08 1.89
N VAL A 157 -12.66 9.45 2.21
CA VAL A 157 -11.33 10.08 2.08
C VAL A 157 -11.04 10.46 0.64
N LEU A 158 -11.33 9.58 -0.32
CA LEU A 158 -11.14 9.88 -1.73
C LEU A 158 -11.99 11.07 -2.18
N ASN A 159 -13.27 11.14 -1.80
CA ASN A 159 -14.11 12.28 -2.18
C ASN A 159 -13.62 13.61 -1.57
N GLU A 160 -13.24 13.61 -0.30
CA GLU A 160 -12.67 14.82 0.34
C GLU A 160 -11.42 15.28 -0.41
N LEU A 161 -10.47 14.38 -0.67
CA LEU A 161 -9.23 14.71 -1.37
C LEU A 161 -9.46 15.14 -2.82
N LEU A 162 -10.39 14.49 -3.53
CA LEU A 162 -10.72 14.83 -4.92
C LEU A 162 -11.41 16.19 -5.04
N ASP A 163 -12.10 16.62 -3.99
CA ASP A 163 -12.74 17.94 -3.90
C ASP A 163 -11.83 18.98 -3.18
N ASP A 164 -10.53 18.69 -3.01
CA ASP A 164 -9.54 19.57 -2.36
C ASP A 164 -9.87 19.94 -0.89
N ARG A 165 -10.57 19.05 -0.18
CA ARG A 165 -10.86 19.16 1.26
C ARG A 165 -9.95 18.25 2.08
N ILE A 166 -9.74 18.62 3.34
CA ILE A 166 -8.93 17.86 4.29
C ILE A 166 -9.85 16.85 5.00
N PRO A 167 -9.66 15.53 4.81
CA PRO A 167 -10.50 14.52 5.43
C PRO A 167 -10.28 14.44 6.95
N ASP A 168 -11.37 14.46 7.73
CA ASP A 168 -11.37 14.06 9.15
C ASP A 168 -11.77 12.58 9.28
N ILE A 169 -10.75 11.74 9.47
CA ILE A 169 -10.90 10.27 9.48
C ILE A 169 -11.26 9.75 10.89
N SER A 170 -11.11 10.59 11.93
CA SER A 170 -11.19 10.18 13.33
C SER A 170 -12.54 9.56 13.73
N GLN A 171 -13.61 9.92 13.02
CA GLN A 171 -14.96 9.41 13.26
C GLN A 171 -15.28 8.12 12.50
N LEU A 172 -14.47 7.76 11.50
CA LEU A 172 -14.75 6.64 10.58
C LEU A 172 -13.89 5.41 10.85
N THR A 173 -12.64 5.60 11.26
CA THR A 173 -11.73 4.49 11.58
C THR A 173 -10.66 4.93 12.56
N ARG A 174 -10.14 3.95 13.31
CA ARG A 174 -8.98 4.10 14.19
C ARG A 174 -8.16 2.80 14.12
N PHE A 175 -6.91 2.88 14.55
CA PHE A 175 -6.08 1.68 14.68
C PHE A 175 -6.75 0.64 15.60
N GLY A 176 -6.86 -0.60 15.12
CA GLY A 176 -7.44 -1.72 15.86
C GLY A 176 -8.97 -1.67 16.05
N ALA A 177 -9.68 -0.85 15.26
CA ALA A 177 -11.15 -0.84 15.19
C ALA A 177 -11.71 -2.10 14.56
#